data_AF-A0A835IY26-F1
#
_entry.id   AF-A0A835IY26-F1
#
_cell.length_a   1.000
_cell.length_b   1.000
_cell.length_c   1.000
_cell.angle_alpha   90.00
_cell.angle_beta   90.00
_cell.angle_gamma   90.00
#
_symmetry.space_group_name_H-M   'P 1'
#
loop_
_entity.id
_entity.type
_entity.pdbx_description
1 polymer ?
#
loop_
_entity_poly.entity_id
_entity_poly.type
_entity_poly.pdbx_seq_one_letter_code
_entity_poly.pdbx_strand_id
1 'polypeptide(L)'
;MRNELLAISTDRDLFYFKFMDYEDRQKVLDGGPIFIAGRIFIIRPWSKDLQYQREHLKLVPIWVKLYDVPKVLWTKKAFSMIGTKLGKPHCWDVATQRGT
;
A
#
# COMPACT_ATOMS: atom_id res chain seq x y z
N MET A 1 25.65 0.14 9.69
CA MET A 1 24.46 0.96 9.99
C MET A 1 23.39 0.04 10.54
N ARG A 2 23.11 0.10 11.86
CA ARG A 2 22.02 -0.64 12.49
C ARG A 2 20.82 0.30 12.53
N ASN A 3 19.82 0.07 11.68
CA ASN A 3 18.53 0.72 11.83
C ASN A 3 17.77 -0.05 12.91
N GLU A 4 17.78 0.49 14.13
CA GLU A 4 16.95 -0.02 15.22
C GLU A 4 15.49 0.29 14.92
N LEU A 5 14.77 -0.71 14.41
CA LEU A 5 13.32 -0.69 14.32
C LEU A 5 12.77 -0.76 15.75
N LEU A 6 12.37 0.38 16.32
CA LEU A 6 11.57 0.41 17.54
C LEU A 6 10.15 -0.06 17.20
N ALA A 7 9.96 -1.38 17.20
CA ALA A 7 8.64 -2.00 17.09
C ALA A 7 8.01 -2.02 18.48
N ILE A 8 6.98 -1.20 18.68
CA ILE A 8 6.15 -1.26 19.89
C ILE A 8 4.96 -2.16 19.54
N SER A 9 4.95 -3.37 20.10
CA SER A 9 3.80 -4.29 20.01
C SER A 9 2.74 -3.85 21.00
N THR A 10 1.55 -3.50 20.52
CA THR A 10 0.35 -3.37 21.36
C THR A 10 -0.51 -4.61 21.20
N ASP A 11 -1.22 -5.01 22.26
CA ASP A 11 -2.19 -6.11 22.17
C ASP A 11 -3.21 -5.88 21.03
N ARG A 12 -3.46 -6.95 20.27
CA ARG A 12 -4.50 -7.09 19.23
C ARG A 12 -4.14 -6.51 17.85
N ASP A 13 -3.31 -7.22 17.09
CA ASP A 13 -3.14 -7.07 15.63
C ASP A 13 -2.77 -5.67 15.09
N LEU A 14 -2.26 -4.78 15.95
CA LEU A 14 -1.82 -3.43 15.58
C LEU A 14 -0.36 -3.23 15.95
N PHE A 15 0.42 -2.78 14.97
CA PHE A 15 1.85 -2.59 15.09
C PHE A 15 2.19 -1.14 14.77
N TYR A 16 3.05 -0.54 15.58
CA TYR A 16 3.57 0.80 15.33
C TYR A 16 5.05 0.71 14.94
N PHE A 17 5.37 1.37 13.84
CA PHE A 17 6.74 1.49 13.33
C PHE A 17 7.15 2.95 13.37
N LYS A 18 8.25 3.24 14.07
CA LYS A 18 8.86 4.56 14.06
C LYS A 18 10.02 4.56 13.08
N PHE A 19 9.93 5.38 12.04
CA PHE A 19 11.00 5.60 11.09
C PHE A 19 11.81 6.82 11.50
N MET A 20 13.14 6.73 11.41
CA MET A 20 14.04 7.86 11.65
C MET A 20 14.14 8.76 10.42
N ASP A 21 14.03 8.16 9.22
CA ASP A 21 14.16 8.85 7.94
C ASP A 21 12.80 8.92 7.21
N TYR A 22 12.54 10.06 6.58
CA TYR A 22 11.31 10.30 5.83
C TYR A 22 11.22 9.45 4.56
N GLU A 23 12.32 9.30 3.82
CA GLU A 23 12.35 8.52 2.58
C GLU A 23 12.12 7.05 2.86
N ASP A 24 12.72 6.51 3.92
CA ASP A 24 12.51 5.11 4.31
C ASP A 24 11.05 4.85 4.69
N ARG A 25 10.42 5.78 5.42
CA ARG A 25 8.98 5.74 5.71
C ARG A 25 8.17 5.76 4.41
N GLN A 26 8.51 6.64 3.48
CA GLN A 26 7.76 6.83 2.25
C GLN A 26 7.86 5.59 1.33
N LYS A 27 9.05 5.00 1.21
CA LYS A 27 9.26 3.74 0.46
C LYS A 27 8.35 2.62 0.97
N VAL A 28 8.20 2.48 2.29
CA VAL A 28 7.32 1.47 2.88
C VAL A 28 5.84 1.78 2.63
N LEU A 29 5.43 3.05 2.71
CA LEU A 29 4.05 3.46 2.41
C LEU A 29 3.67 3.25 0.94
N ASP A 30 4.61 3.51 0.03
CA ASP A 30 4.40 3.36 -1.42
C ASP A 30 4.41 1.88 -1.87
N GLY A 31 4.97 0.99 -1.06
CA GLY A 31 5.06 -0.45 -1.36
C GLY A 31 3.74 -1.23 -1.24
N GLY A 32 2.69 -0.62 -0.69
CA GLY A 32 1.38 -1.25 -0.53
C GLY A 32 1.29 -2.28 0.63
N PRO A 33 0.24 -3.12 0.66
CA PRO A 33 0.07 -4.17 1.65
C PRO A 33 1.21 -5.18 1.59
N ILE A 34 1.72 -5.56 2.76
CA ILE A 34 2.83 -6.51 2.88
C ILE A 34 2.30 -7.85 3.36
N PHE A 35 2.77 -8.94 2.75
CA PHE A 35 2.48 -10.28 3.21
C PHE A 35 3.58 -10.77 4.16
N ILE A 36 3.25 -10.97 5.43
CA ILE A 36 4.21 -11.45 6.46
C ILE A 36 3.59 -12.67 7.14
N ALA A 37 4.32 -13.79 7.16
CA ALA A 37 3.91 -15.03 7.84
C ALA A 37 2.47 -15.49 7.52
N GLY A 38 2.07 -15.41 6.25
CA GLY A 38 0.73 -15.85 5.82
C GLY A 38 -0.39 -14.82 6.05
N ARG A 39 -0.07 -13.61 6.52
CA ARG A 39 -1.05 -12.56 6.82
C ARG A 39 -0.75 -11.28 6.03
N ILE A 40 -1.81 -10.62 5.54
CA ILE A 40 -1.72 -9.31 4.89
C ILE A 40 -1.70 -8.23 5.96
N PHE A 41 -0.72 -7.35 5.90
CA PHE A 41 -0.61 -6.17 6.73
C PHE A 41 -0.88 -4.92 5.89
N ILE A 42 -1.87 -4.13 6.29
CA ILE A 42 -2.17 -2.85 5.68
C ILE A 42 -1.36 -1.78 6.41
N ILE A 43 -0.40 -1.18 5.71
CA ILE A 43 0.42 -0.10 6.25
C ILE A 43 -0.23 1.24 5.90
N ARG A 44 -0.34 2.12 6.89
CA ARG A 44 -0.89 3.47 6.71
C ARG A 44 -0.17 4.48 7.62
N PRO A 45 -0.17 5.77 7.27
CA PRO A 45 0.35 6.81 8.16
C PRO A 45 -0.36 6.80 9.51
N TRP A 46 0.38 7.08 10.57
CA TRP A 46 -0.18 7.17 11.92
C TRP A 46 -1.17 8.33 12.05
N SER A 47 -2.29 8.09 12.71
CA SER A 47 -3.25 9.13 13.13
C SER A 47 -3.77 8.82 14.53
N LYS A 48 -4.28 9.83 15.24
CA LYS A 48 -4.91 9.62 16.56
C LYS A 48 -6.21 8.80 16.46
N ASP A 49 -6.91 8.91 15.33
CA ASP A 49 -8.19 8.23 15.10
C ASP A 49 -8.02 6.74 14.78
N LEU A 50 -6.79 6.30 14.54
CA LEU A 50 -6.43 4.96 14.08
C LEU A 50 -6.83 3.87 15.10
N GLN A 51 -6.83 4.20 16.40
CA GLN A 51 -7.31 3.32 17.46
C GLN A 51 -8.85 3.15 17.43
N TYR A 52 -9.59 4.20 17.06
CA TYR A 52 -11.06 4.21 16.96
C TYR A 52 -11.56 3.57 15.64
N GLN A 53 -10.73 3.55 14.61
CA GLN A 53 -11.08 2.97 13.30
C GLN A 53 -10.93 1.44 13.21
N ARG A 54 -10.54 0.75 14.29
CA ARG A 54 -10.42 -0.72 14.33
C ARG A 54 -11.69 -1.43 13.83
N GLU A 55 -12.86 -0.85 14.06
CA GLU A 55 -14.16 -1.45 13.74
C GLU A 55 -14.63 -1.19 12.28
N HIS A 56 -13.88 -0.42 11.48
CA HIS A 56 -14.39 0.13 10.23
C HIS A 56 -13.57 -0.17 8.97
N LEU A 57 -12.70 -1.19 8.96
CA LEU A 57 -12.12 -1.70 7.71
C LEU A 57 -13.16 -2.53 6.93
N LYS A 58 -14.18 -1.85 6.38
CA LYS A 58 -15.22 -2.48 5.52
C LYS A 58 -14.69 -2.84 4.13
N LEU A 59 -13.63 -2.16 3.69
CA LEU A 59 -13.02 -2.31 2.38
C LEU A 59 -11.49 -2.26 2.54
N VAL A 60 -10.79 -3.20 1.91
CA VAL A 60 -9.33 -3.26 1.89
C VAL A 60 -8.85 -2.85 0.50
N PRO A 61 -7.96 -1.87 0.36
CA PRO A 61 -7.33 -1.58 -0.92
C PRO A 61 -6.41 -2.74 -1.30
N ILE A 62 -6.58 -3.28 -2.50
CA ILE A 62 -5.72 -4.32 -3.07
C ILE A 62 -4.83 -3.71 -4.14
N TRP A 63 -3.58 -4.17 -4.20
CA TRP A 63 -2.68 -3.87 -5.30
C TRP A 63 -2.78 -4.96 -6.36
N VAL A 64 -3.07 -4.55 -7.59
CA VAL A 64 -3.16 -5.46 -8.72
C VAL A 64 -1.98 -5.21 -9.63
N LYS A 65 -1.16 -6.24 -9.82
CA LYS A 65 -0.08 -6.22 -10.80
C LYS A 65 -0.56 -6.88 -12.08
N LEU A 66 -0.59 -6.10 -13.16
CA LEU A 66 -0.94 -6.59 -14.49
C LEU A 66 0.33 -7.04 -15.21
N TYR A 67 0.34 -8.25 -15.72
CA TYR A 67 1.46 -8.83 -16.46
C TYR A 67 1.14 -8.83 -17.95
N ASP A 68 2.18 -8.72 -18.79
CA ASP A 68 2.10 -8.85 -20.25
C ASP A 68 1.08 -7.92 -20.93
N VAL A 69 0.83 -6.74 -20.34
CA VAL A 69 -0.05 -5.72 -20.94
C VAL A 69 0.64 -5.19 -22.21
N PRO A 70 0.03 -5.32 -23.40
CA PRO A 70 0.61 -4.79 -24.64
C PRO A 70 0.96 -3.31 -24.51
N LYS A 71 2.14 -2.90 -24.96
CA LYS A 71 2.65 -1.52 -24.83
C LYS A 71 1.69 -0.46 -25.42
N VAL A 72 0.93 -0.81 -26.46
CA VAL A 72 -0.11 0.06 -27.05
C VAL A 72 -1.23 0.41 -26.06
N LEU A 73 -1.45 -0.41 -25.04
CA LEU A 73 -2.43 -0.20 -23.98
C LEU A 73 -1.84 0.53 -22.76
N TRP A 74 -0.58 0.97 -22.79
CA TRP A 74 0.05 1.71 -21.69
C TRP A 74 -0.38 3.19 -21.68
N THR A 75 -1.68 3.42 -21.64
CA THR A 75 -2.27 4.76 -21.57
C THR A 75 -3.15 4.87 -20.33
N LYS A 76 -3.25 6.08 -19.77
CA LYS A 76 -4.14 6.34 -18.61
C LYS A 76 -5.57 5.84 -18.86
N LYS A 77 -6.07 5.97 -20.10
CA LYS A 77 -7.41 5.53 -20.48
C LYS A 77 -7.56 4.00 -20.42
N ALA A 78 -6.64 3.27 -21.06
CA ALA A 78 -6.69 1.81 -21.10
C ALA A 78 -6.50 1.20 -19.70
N PHE A 79 -5.54 1.71 -18.93
CA PHE A 79 -5.37 1.31 -17.55
C PHE A 79 -6.61 1.58 -16.70
N SER A 80 -7.18 2.79 -16.78
CA SER A 80 -8.43 3.12 -16.08
C SER A 80 -9.58 2.18 -16.45
N MET A 81 -9.72 1.83 -17.73
CA MET A 81 -10.72 0.84 -18.18
C MET A 81 -10.51 -0.53 -17.52
N ILE A 82 -9.29 -1.04 -17.48
CA ILE A 82 -8.96 -2.32 -16.82
C ILE A 82 -9.24 -2.23 -15.32
N GLY A 83 -8.74 -1.19 -14.66
CA GLY A 83 -8.93 -0.99 -13.22
C GLY A 83 -10.42 -0.91 -12.83
N THR A 84 -11.23 -0.23 -13.65
CA THR A 84 -12.68 -0.09 -13.42
C THR A 84 -13.42 -1.43 -13.47
N LYS A 85 -12.90 -2.42 -14.21
CA LYS A 85 -13.45 -3.79 -14.22
C LYS A 85 -13.14 -4.56 -12.94
N LEU A 86 -12.08 -4.20 -12.22
CA LEU A 86 -11.69 -4.82 -10.96
C LEU A 86 -12.33 -4.13 -9.74
N GLY A 87 -12.64 -2.83 -9.86
CA GLY A 87 -13.24 -2.03 -8.79
C GLY A 87 -13.07 -0.54 -9.05
N LYS A 88 -13.14 0.29 -8.01
CA LYS A 88 -12.82 1.72 -8.11
C LYS A 88 -11.29 1.92 -7.95
N PRO A 89 -10.53 2.27 -8.99
CA PRO A 89 -9.10 2.49 -8.87
C PRO A 89 -8.83 3.68 -7.93
N HIS A 90 -7.88 3.52 -7.01
CA HIS A 90 -7.50 4.58 -6.06
C HIS A 90 -6.23 5.31 -6.48
N CYS A 91 -5.24 4.55 -6.97
CA CYS A 91 -3.92 5.05 -7.34
C CYS A 91 -3.25 4.10 -8.35
N TRP A 92 -2.24 4.62 -9.03
CA TRP A 92 -1.33 3.88 -9.93
C TRP A 92 0.09 4.06 -9.38
N ASP A 93 0.95 3.07 -9.53
CA ASP A 93 2.37 3.29 -9.21
C ASP A 93 3.03 4.26 -10.21
N VAL A 94 4.13 4.86 -9.77
CA VAL A 94 4.86 5.88 -10.55
C VAL A 94 5.43 5.29 -11.84
N ALA A 95 5.83 4.02 -11.83
CA ALA A 95 6.37 3.33 -13.00
C ALA A 95 5.31 3.20 -14.11
N THR A 96 4.10 2.76 -13.75
CA THR A 96 2.94 2.68 -14.66
C THR A 96 2.57 4.05 -15.21
N GLN A 97 2.68 5.11 -14.39
CA GLN A 97 2.36 6.47 -14.81
C GLN A 97 3.35 7.03 -15.84
N ARG A 98 4.61 6.57 -15.81
CA ARG A 98 5.69 7.00 -16.73
C ARG A 98 5.77 6.17 -18.00
N GLY A 99 5.09 5.03 -18.06
CA GLY A 99 5.01 4.19 -19.26
C GLY A 99 6.33 3.47 -19.60
N THR A 100 7.13 3.16 -18.58
CA THR A 100 8.49 2.60 -18.70
C THR A 100 8.59 1.18 -18.18
#